data_AF-A0A7I7Z3N8-F1
#
_entry.id   AF-A0A7I7Z3N8-F1
#
_cell.length_a   1.000
_cell.length_b   1.000
_cell.length_c   1.000
_cell.angle_alpha   90.00
_cell.angle_beta   90.00
_cell.angle_gamma   90.00
#
_symmetry.space_group_name_H-M   'P 1'
#
loop_
_entity.id
_entity.type
_entity.pdbx_description
1 polymer ?
#
loop_
_entity_poly.entity_id
_entity_poly.type
_entity_poly.pdbx_seq_one_letter_code
_entity_poly.pdbx_strand_id
1 'polypeptide(L)'
;MAVLLAVVVTVLCVAAGVGAYLLVHRPGPPRPEISAYSHGHLTRVGPYMYCNVLNLDDCQTPQTQGELAVSGRDPVQLSVPDAIYRAPWRLLKVFEDPANTTTTMFRPGTRFAVTIPTVDPQRGRLSGIVVQLLTLVIDPSGELRDVPHAEWSVRLTF
;
A
#
# COMPACT_ATOMS: atom_id res chain seq x y z
N MET A 1 19.76 29.80 -44.36
CA MET A 1 20.50 28.63 -43.81
C MET A 1 20.50 28.59 -42.28
N ALA A 2 20.88 29.68 -41.59
CA ALA A 2 20.95 29.72 -40.11
C ALA A 2 19.61 29.41 -39.40
N VAL A 3 18.49 29.95 -39.89
CA VAL A 3 17.16 29.69 -39.30
C VAL A 3 16.78 28.21 -39.41
N LEU A 4 17.09 27.57 -40.53
CA LEU A 4 16.78 26.16 -40.78
C LEU A 4 17.61 25.24 -39.88
N LEU A 5 18.89 25.57 -39.70
CA LEU A 5 19.79 24.90 -38.76
C LEU A 5 19.31 25.03 -37.31
N ALA A 6 18.88 26.23 -36.91
CA ALA A 6 18.35 26.46 -35.56
C ALA A 6 17.11 25.61 -35.29
N VAL A 7 16.15 25.57 -36.23
CA VAL A 7 14.93 24.75 -36.11
C VAL A 7 15.26 23.26 -35.99
N VAL A 8 16.18 22.75 -36.82
CA VAL A 8 16.58 21.34 -36.77
C VAL A 8 17.23 21.00 -35.42
N VAL A 9 18.12 21.85 -34.92
CA VAL A 9 18.76 21.66 -33.60
C VAL A 9 17.72 21.65 -32.49
N THR A 10 16.75 22.58 -32.50
CA THR A 10 15.69 22.64 -31.48
C THR A 10 14.84 21.36 -31.50
N VAL A 11 14.44 20.88 -32.67
CA VAL A 11 13.65 19.64 -32.80
C VAL A 11 14.43 18.44 -32.26
N LEU A 12 15.73 18.33 -32.57
CA LEU A 12 16.58 17.25 -32.07
C LEU A 12 16.72 17.29 -30.55
N CYS A 13 16.91 18.48 -29.96
CA CYS A 13 16.98 18.64 -28.50
C CYS A 13 15.67 18.25 -27.82
N VAL A 14 14.52 18.66 -28.36
CA VAL A 14 13.20 18.29 -27.83
C VAL A 14 12.97 16.78 -27.95
N ALA A 15 13.28 16.19 -29.10
CA ALA A 15 13.13 14.75 -29.31
C ALA A 15 14.03 13.93 -28.38
N ALA A 16 15.28 14.35 -28.18
CA ALA A 16 16.20 13.72 -27.23
C ALA A 16 15.70 13.86 -25.79
N GLY A 17 15.20 15.05 -25.41
CA GLY A 17 14.65 15.31 -24.08
C GLY A 17 13.40 14.46 -23.78
N VAL A 18 12.45 14.40 -24.73
CA VAL A 18 11.25 13.55 -24.60
C VAL A 18 11.63 12.07 -24.60
N GLY A 19 12.56 11.65 -25.45
CA GLY A 19 13.06 10.28 -25.48
C GLY A 19 13.69 9.85 -24.17
N ALA A 20 14.57 10.68 -23.61
CA ALA A 20 15.17 10.45 -22.30
C ALA A 20 14.13 10.43 -21.17
N TYR A 21 13.17 11.37 -21.20
CA TYR A 21 12.07 11.39 -20.24
C TYR A 21 11.27 10.08 -20.28
N LEU A 22 10.81 9.64 -21.45
CA LEU A 22 10.03 8.40 -21.60
C LEU A 22 10.82 7.13 -21.22
N LEU A 23 12.13 7.12 -21.44
CA LEU A 23 13.02 6.02 -21.02
C LEU A 23 13.13 5.93 -19.50
N VAL A 24 13.17 7.07 -18.81
CA VAL A 24 13.29 7.14 -17.34
C VAL A 24 11.93 7.01 -16.66
N HIS A 25 10.85 7.52 -17.25
CA HIS A 25 9.49 7.57 -16.68
C HIS A 25 8.62 6.34 -17.02
N ARG A 26 9.20 5.15 -17.24
CA ARG A 26 8.38 3.95 -17.42
C ARG A 26 7.52 3.74 -16.16
N PRO A 27 6.16 3.71 -16.28
CA PRO A 27 5.31 3.35 -15.17
C PRO A 27 5.75 1.99 -14.65
N GLY A 28 6.05 1.89 -13.36
CA GLY A 28 6.32 0.60 -12.74
C GLY A 28 5.15 -0.37 -12.96
N PRO A 29 5.37 -1.69 -12.88
CA PRO A 29 4.28 -2.65 -12.92
C PRO A 29 3.21 -2.26 -11.88
N PRO A 30 1.92 -2.49 -12.19
CA PRO A 30 0.83 -2.13 -11.28
C PRO A 30 1.09 -2.75 -9.91
N ARG A 31 1.04 -1.91 -8.88
CA ARG A 31 1.26 -2.35 -7.50
C ARG A 31 0.11 -3.25 -7.07
N PRO A 32 0.34 -4.24 -6.19
CA PRO A 32 -0.72 -5.12 -5.75
C PRO A 32 -1.79 -4.33 -5.00
N GLU A 33 -3.06 -4.63 -5.26
CA GLU A 33 -4.21 -4.04 -4.57
C GLU A 33 -4.80 -5.04 -3.59
N ILE A 34 -5.17 -4.57 -2.40
CA ILE A 34 -6.01 -5.34 -1.48
C ILE A 34 -7.49 -5.08 -1.79
N SER A 35 -8.35 -6.02 -1.42
CA SER A 35 -9.80 -5.85 -1.52
C SER A 35 -10.43 -5.97 -0.14
N ALA A 36 -11.26 -4.99 0.23
CA ALA A 36 -12.05 -5.03 1.45
C ALA A 36 -13.54 -4.90 1.10
N TYR A 37 -14.35 -5.81 1.62
CA TYR A 37 -15.78 -5.89 1.35
C TYR A 37 -16.58 -5.93 2.64
N SER A 38 -17.71 -5.23 2.68
CA SER A 38 -18.72 -5.39 3.73
C SER A 38 -20.08 -5.00 3.16
N HIS A 39 -21.12 -5.79 3.47
CA HIS A 39 -22.51 -5.46 3.18
C HIS A 39 -22.78 -4.85 1.78
N GLY A 40 -22.32 -5.49 0.70
CA GLY A 40 -22.54 -5.01 -0.68
C GLY A 40 -21.59 -3.89 -1.13
N HIS A 41 -20.77 -3.35 -0.25
CA HIS A 41 -19.74 -2.36 -0.56
C HIS A 41 -18.38 -3.03 -0.73
N LEU A 42 -17.68 -2.70 -1.81
CA LEU A 42 -16.34 -3.20 -2.12
C LEU A 42 -15.42 -2.01 -2.38
N THR A 43 -14.25 -2.04 -1.76
CA THR A 43 -13.14 -1.15 -2.10
C THR A 43 -11.92 -1.96 -2.50
N ARG A 44 -11.24 -1.52 -3.56
CA ARG A 44 -9.93 -2.01 -3.94
C ARG A 44 -8.96 -0.84 -3.85
N VAL A 45 -7.85 -1.07 -3.16
CA VAL A 45 -6.89 0.00 -2.91
C VAL A 45 -5.48 -0.52 -3.13
N GLY A 46 -4.69 0.26 -3.86
CA GLY A 46 -3.25 0.11 -3.93
C GLY A 46 -2.55 0.53 -2.63
N PRO A 47 -1.22 0.47 -2.59
CA PRO A 47 -0.48 0.82 -1.38
C PRO A 47 -0.59 2.33 -1.08
N TYR A 48 -0.76 2.67 0.19
CA TYR A 48 -0.55 4.02 0.72
C TYR A 48 0.92 4.43 0.60
N MET A 49 1.82 3.47 0.81
CA MET A 49 3.27 3.60 0.67
C MET A 49 3.88 2.29 0.18
N TYR A 50 4.85 2.36 -0.73
CA TYR A 50 5.56 1.21 -1.28
C TYR A 50 7.01 1.56 -1.58
N CYS A 51 7.94 0.90 -0.88
CA CYS A 51 9.38 1.09 -0.99
C CYS A 51 10.07 -0.14 -1.58
N ASN A 52 11.29 0.04 -2.07
CA ASN A 52 12.16 -1.06 -2.43
C ASN A 52 12.55 -1.86 -1.16
N VAL A 53 12.46 -3.19 -1.23
CA VAL A 53 12.72 -4.08 -0.08
C VAL A 53 14.16 -3.97 0.45
N LEU A 54 15.11 -3.63 -0.42
CA LEU A 54 16.55 -3.51 -0.12
C LEU A 54 17.01 -2.07 0.11
N ASN A 55 16.23 -1.09 -0.36
CA ASN A 55 16.52 0.33 -0.21
C ASN A 55 15.26 1.08 0.21
N LEU A 56 15.09 1.27 1.52
CA LEU A 56 13.91 1.94 2.08
C LEU A 56 13.89 3.46 1.89
N ASP A 57 14.91 4.05 1.25
CA ASP A 57 14.86 5.45 0.80
C ASP A 57 14.20 5.60 -0.58
N ASP A 58 14.11 4.50 -1.34
CA ASP A 58 13.42 4.44 -2.64
C ASP A 58 11.94 4.08 -2.43
N CYS A 59 11.14 5.10 -2.10
CA CYS A 59 9.73 4.97 -1.77
C CYS A 59 8.80 5.74 -2.70
N GLN A 60 7.67 5.12 -3.01
CA GLN A 60 6.50 5.78 -3.58
C GLN A 60 5.44 5.92 -2.48
N THR A 61 5.05 7.15 -2.18
CA THR A 61 4.05 7.48 -1.16
C THR A 61 2.85 8.19 -1.79
N PRO A 62 2.04 7.49 -2.60
CA PRO A 62 0.86 8.12 -3.22
C PRO A 62 -0.21 8.53 -2.19
N GLN A 63 -0.07 8.10 -0.92
CA GLN A 63 -1.00 8.38 0.17
C GLN A 63 -2.43 7.93 -0.14
N THR A 64 -2.57 6.93 -1.01
CA THR A 64 -3.87 6.39 -1.40
C THR A 64 -4.48 5.65 -0.23
N GLN A 65 -5.71 6.04 0.12
CA GLN A 65 -6.50 5.40 1.16
C GLN A 65 -7.82 4.94 0.55
N GLY A 66 -8.17 3.69 0.77
CA GLY A 66 -9.48 3.17 0.40
C GLY A 66 -10.52 3.60 1.43
N GLU A 67 -11.75 3.78 1.00
CA GLU A 67 -12.89 3.97 1.91
C GLU A 67 -13.87 2.81 1.75
N LEU A 68 -14.40 2.32 2.86
CA LEU A 68 -15.39 1.26 2.90
C LEU A 68 -16.52 1.61 3.87
N ALA A 69 -17.73 1.73 3.33
CA ALA A 69 -18.93 1.84 4.14
C ALA A 69 -19.21 0.52 4.86
N VAL A 70 -19.47 0.58 6.16
CA VAL A 70 -19.67 -0.58 7.03
C VAL A 70 -20.86 -0.37 7.98
N SER A 71 -21.42 -1.46 8.46
CA SER A 71 -22.41 -1.46 9.54
C SER A 71 -21.81 -2.06 10.82
N GLY A 72 -22.45 -1.84 11.96
CA GLY A 72 -22.07 -2.54 13.21
C GLY A 72 -22.41 -4.04 13.23
N ARG A 73 -23.08 -4.56 12.19
CA ARG A 73 -23.57 -5.95 12.13
C ARG A 73 -22.75 -6.81 11.17
N ASP A 74 -22.29 -6.23 10.07
CA ASP A 74 -21.62 -6.95 8.98
C ASP A 74 -20.10 -6.87 9.12
N PRO A 75 -19.38 -8.00 9.17
CA PRO A 75 -17.93 -7.98 9.26
C PRO A 75 -17.29 -7.54 7.94
N VAL A 76 -16.06 -7.02 8.01
CA VAL A 76 -15.23 -6.79 6.83
C VAL A 76 -14.59 -8.10 6.39
N GLN A 77 -14.73 -8.41 5.11
CA GLN A 77 -13.98 -9.44 4.41
C GLN A 77 -12.78 -8.79 3.73
N LEU A 78 -11.61 -8.92 4.34
CA LEU A 78 -10.35 -8.48 3.77
C LEU A 78 -9.74 -9.64 2.96
N SER A 79 -9.26 -9.35 1.74
CA SER A 79 -8.46 -10.27 0.95
C SER A 79 -7.21 -9.58 0.40
N VAL A 80 -6.13 -10.34 0.36
CA VAL A 80 -4.82 -9.88 -0.12
C VAL A 80 -4.43 -10.64 -1.39
N PRO A 81 -3.74 -9.99 -2.34
CA PRO A 81 -3.27 -10.66 -3.54
C PRO A 81 -2.08 -11.57 -3.23
N ASP A 82 -1.77 -12.42 -4.19
CA ASP A 82 -0.71 -13.42 -4.09
C ASP A 82 0.68 -12.83 -3.77
N ALA A 83 0.98 -11.61 -4.24
CA ALA A 83 2.19 -10.88 -3.89
C ALA A 83 2.33 -10.59 -2.38
N ILE A 84 1.21 -10.39 -1.67
CA ILE A 84 1.22 -10.20 -0.21
C ILE A 84 1.21 -11.56 0.50
N TYR A 85 0.36 -12.49 0.02
CA TYR A 85 0.22 -13.83 0.60
C TYR A 85 1.53 -14.61 0.69
N ARG A 86 2.40 -14.50 -0.32
CA ARG A 86 3.68 -15.21 -0.38
C ARG A 86 4.78 -14.61 0.51
N ALA A 87 4.49 -13.54 1.24
CA ALA A 87 5.44 -12.85 2.10
C ALA A 87 4.92 -12.79 3.56
N PRO A 88 5.81 -12.54 4.55
CA PRO A 88 5.37 -12.27 5.90
C PRO A 88 4.65 -10.91 5.94
N TRP A 89 3.38 -10.92 6.35
CA TRP A 89 2.54 -9.73 6.32
C TRP A 89 1.80 -9.52 7.63
N ARG A 90 1.51 -8.26 7.93
CA ARG A 90 0.95 -7.81 9.20
C ARG A 90 -0.37 -7.09 8.97
N LEU A 91 -1.39 -7.47 9.72
CA LEU A 91 -2.69 -6.82 9.75
C LEU A 91 -2.80 -5.99 11.02
N LEU A 92 -3.11 -4.71 10.87
CA LEU A 92 -3.49 -3.84 11.96
C LEU A 92 -4.99 -3.54 11.86
N LYS A 93 -5.68 -3.68 12.97
CA LYS A 93 -7.06 -3.28 13.16
C LYS A 93 -7.06 -2.03 14.03
N VAL A 94 -7.38 -0.90 13.43
CA VAL A 94 -7.40 0.41 14.09
C VAL A 94 -8.82 0.68 14.54
N PHE A 95 -9.00 0.97 15.83
CA PHE A 95 -10.30 1.27 16.43
C PHE A 95 -10.49 2.78 16.57
N GLU A 96 -11.67 3.22 16.98
CA GLU A 96 -11.96 4.64 17.25
C GLU A 96 -10.97 5.25 18.26
N ASP A 97 -10.58 4.48 19.28
CA ASP A 97 -9.42 4.79 20.11
C ASP A 97 -8.16 4.09 19.55
N PRO A 98 -7.19 4.84 18.99
CA PRO A 98 -5.98 4.28 18.40
C PRO A 98 -5.11 3.51 19.40
N ALA A 99 -5.22 3.78 20.71
CA ALA A 99 -4.49 3.03 21.75
C ALA A 99 -4.90 1.55 21.81
N ASN A 100 -6.09 1.23 21.29
CA ASN A 100 -6.61 -0.14 21.23
C ASN A 100 -6.26 -0.87 19.92
N THR A 101 -5.41 -0.28 19.07
CA THR A 101 -4.98 -0.92 17.82
C THR A 101 -4.42 -2.30 18.09
N THR A 102 -4.87 -3.29 17.32
CA THR A 102 -4.37 -4.67 17.44
C THR A 102 -3.63 -5.08 16.19
N THR A 103 -2.59 -5.87 16.39
CA THR A 103 -1.67 -6.29 15.33
C THR A 103 -1.66 -7.81 15.26
N THR A 104 -1.70 -8.36 14.05
CA THR A 104 -1.63 -9.80 13.79
C THR A 104 -0.64 -10.08 12.67
N MET A 105 0.31 -10.98 12.92
CA MET A 105 1.32 -11.38 11.95
C MET A 105 0.91 -12.68 11.26
N PHE A 106 1.03 -12.72 9.94
CA PHE A 106 0.77 -13.90 9.11
C PHE A 106 2.05 -14.38 8.44
N ARG A 107 2.28 -15.69 8.50
CA ARG A 107 3.41 -16.33 7.82
C ARG A 107 3.13 -16.41 6.31
N PRO A 108 4.17 -16.43 5.47
CA PRO A 108 4.05 -16.71 4.04
C PRO A 108 3.19 -17.95 3.78
N GLY A 109 2.29 -17.87 2.82
CA GLY A 109 1.55 -19.04 2.34
C GLY A 109 0.44 -19.52 3.27
N THR A 110 0.02 -18.73 4.28
CA THR A 110 -0.92 -19.22 5.30
C THR A 110 -2.32 -18.62 5.23
N ARG A 111 -2.47 -17.35 4.81
CA ARG A 111 -3.76 -16.65 4.85
C ARG A 111 -3.89 -15.66 3.69
N PHE A 112 -4.89 -15.88 2.84
CA PHE A 112 -5.29 -14.95 1.76
C PHE A 112 -6.39 -13.97 2.18
N ALA A 113 -7.19 -14.34 3.19
CA ALA A 113 -8.35 -13.56 3.61
C ALA A 113 -8.56 -13.61 5.12
N VAL A 114 -9.16 -12.55 5.65
CA VAL A 114 -9.48 -12.38 7.07
C VAL A 114 -10.87 -11.78 7.20
N THR A 115 -11.71 -12.41 8.02
CA THR A 115 -12.99 -11.85 8.47
C THR A 115 -12.77 -11.03 9.74
N ILE A 116 -13.15 -9.75 9.71
CA ILE A 116 -12.88 -8.79 10.79
C ILE A 116 -14.20 -8.21 11.29
N PRO A 117 -14.59 -8.42 12.56
CA PRO A 117 -15.74 -7.74 13.13
C PRO A 117 -15.56 -6.21 13.10
N THR A 118 -16.60 -5.48 12.74
CA THR A 118 -16.59 -3.99 12.70
C THR A 118 -16.75 -3.38 14.09
N VAL A 119 -17.17 -4.17 15.08
CA VAL A 119 -17.26 -3.76 16.48
C VAL A 119 -16.64 -4.85 17.35
N ASP A 120 -15.73 -4.45 18.23
CA ASP A 120 -15.14 -5.29 19.26
C ASP A 120 -15.75 -4.91 20.62
N PRO A 121 -16.24 -5.87 21.43
CA PRO A 121 -16.88 -5.57 22.71
C PRO A 121 -16.01 -4.83 23.72
N GLN A 122 -14.68 -4.94 23.61
CA GLN A 122 -13.71 -4.34 24.52
C GLN A 122 -13.06 -3.07 23.93
N ARG A 123 -12.97 -3.00 22.59
CA ARG A 123 -12.20 -1.95 21.89
C ARG A 123 -13.06 -0.95 21.12
N GLY A 124 -14.37 -1.19 21.02
CA GLY A 124 -15.30 -0.32 20.31
C GLY A 124 -15.31 -0.56 18.81
N ARG A 125 -15.64 0.49 18.04
CA ARG A 125 -15.83 0.38 16.59
C ARG A 125 -14.49 0.44 15.85
N LEU A 126 -14.39 -0.34 14.78
CA LEU A 126 -13.23 -0.39 13.91
C LEU A 126 -13.23 0.85 13.00
N SER A 127 -12.23 1.71 13.09
CA SER A 127 -12.10 2.93 12.29
C SER A 127 -11.28 2.72 11.01
N GLY A 128 -10.41 1.71 11.00
CA GLY A 128 -9.56 1.41 9.85
C GLY A 128 -8.88 0.06 9.88
N ILE A 129 -8.41 -0.34 8.71
CA ILE A 129 -7.64 -1.57 8.48
C ILE A 129 -6.36 -1.18 7.76
N VAL A 130 -5.23 -1.69 8.26
CA VAL A 130 -3.93 -1.50 7.61
C VAL A 130 -3.28 -2.86 7.37
N VAL A 131 -2.83 -3.09 6.14
CA VAL A 131 -2.03 -4.26 5.77
C VAL A 131 -0.61 -3.78 5.53
N GLN A 132 0.38 -4.47 6.06
CA GLN A 132 1.79 -4.15 5.89
C GLN A 132 2.57 -5.36 5.39
N LEU A 133 3.44 -5.15 4.40
CA LEU A 133 4.49 -6.10 4.07
C LEU A 133 5.78 -5.70 4.76
N LEU A 134 6.37 -6.64 5.50
CA LEU A 134 7.54 -6.37 6.31
C LEU A 134 8.83 -6.75 5.57
N THR A 135 9.89 -6.02 5.88
CA THR A 135 11.28 -6.38 5.62
C THR A 135 12.06 -6.30 6.93
N LEU A 136 13.31 -6.77 6.91
CA LEU A 136 14.22 -6.68 8.05
C LEU A 136 15.29 -5.64 7.76
N VAL A 137 15.57 -4.79 8.76
CA VAL A 137 16.67 -3.82 8.73
C VAL A 137 17.52 -3.99 9.97
N ILE A 138 18.78 -3.56 9.87
CA ILE A 138 19.66 -3.39 11.02
C ILE A 138 19.63 -1.90 11.36
N ASP A 139 19.24 -1.57 12.59
CA ASP A 139 19.19 -0.19 13.05
C ASP A 139 20.60 0.34 13.40
N PRO A 140 20.77 1.66 13.67
CA PRO A 140 22.08 2.22 14.02
C PRO A 140 22.72 1.64 15.30
N SER A 141 21.94 0.97 16.15
CA SER A 141 22.45 0.28 17.34
C SER A 141 22.92 -1.15 17.05
N GLY A 142 22.72 -1.63 15.82
CA GLY A 142 23.09 -2.98 15.38
C GLY A 142 22.00 -4.02 15.62
N GLU A 143 20.80 -3.62 16.06
CA GLU A 143 19.70 -4.55 16.29
C GLU A 143 18.87 -4.81 15.02
N LEU A 144 18.41 -6.06 14.86
CA LEU A 144 17.48 -6.43 13.81
C LEU A 144 16.07 -5.97 14.15
N ARG A 145 15.43 -5.25 13.21
CA ARG A 145 14.07 -4.73 13.35
C ARG A 145 13.23 -5.09 12.13
N ASP A 146 11.96 -5.43 12.37
CA ASP A 146 10.96 -5.56 11.31
C ASP A 146 10.33 -4.20 11.00
N VAL A 147 10.40 -3.79 9.74
CA VAL A 147 9.84 -2.52 9.27
C VAL A 147 8.96 -2.75 8.05
N PRO A 148 7.84 -2.01 7.92
CA PRO A 148 7.00 -2.11 6.74
C PRO A 148 7.72 -1.46 5.55
N HIS A 149 7.93 -2.22 4.47
CA HIS A 149 8.35 -1.64 3.18
C HIS A 149 7.16 -1.33 2.27
N ALA A 150 5.98 -1.84 2.58
CA ALA A 150 4.74 -1.45 1.91
C ALA A 150 3.56 -1.47 2.88
N GLU A 151 2.61 -0.58 2.64
CA GLU A 151 1.43 -0.39 3.46
C GLU A 151 0.20 -0.13 2.61
N TRP A 152 -0.93 -0.74 2.95
CA TRP A 152 -2.26 -0.46 2.40
C TRP A 152 -3.17 -0.01 3.52
N SER A 153 -3.98 1.03 3.27
CA SER A 153 -4.88 1.59 4.27
C SER A 153 -6.31 1.66 3.74
N VAL A 154 -7.25 1.18 4.56
CA VAL A 154 -8.69 1.32 4.32
C VAL A 154 -9.31 2.00 5.53
N ARG A 155 -9.93 3.16 5.30
CA ARG A 155 -10.77 3.86 6.26
C ARG A 155 -12.17 3.26 6.24
N LEU A 156 -12.74 3.05 7.42
CA LEU A 156 -14.12 2.60 7.55
C LEU A 156 -15.03 3.79 7.84
N THR A 157 -16.16 3.84 7.14
CA THR A 157 -17.20 4.84 7.32
C THR A 157 -18.49 4.15 7.77
N PHE A 158 -19.08 4.65 8.85
CA PHE A 158 -20.25 4.05 9.51
C PHE A 158 -21.53 4.84 9.27
#